data_AF-A0A1I0N214-F1
#
_entry.id   AF-A0A1I0N214-F1
#
_cell.length_a   1.000
_cell.length_b   1.000
_cell.length_c   1.000
_cell.angle_alpha   90.00
_cell.angle_beta   90.00
_cell.angle_gamma   90.00
#
_symmetry.space_group_name_H-M   'P 1'
#
loop_
_entity.id
_entity.type
_entity.pdbx_description
1 polymer ?
#
loop_
_entity_poly.entity_id
_entity_poly.type
_entity_poly.pdbx_seq_one_letter_code
_entity_poly.pdbx_strand_id
1 'polypeptide(L)'
;MKRYIYTLCLVMASLVLYTSCLGSDDDPEVTFYDDTAITKFMLTTVNRYVHTTTSAGKDSVYKSTLSKMPVFHIDHYQGKIYNTDSLPEDCDLTHVLASISSMNNGTVVIKSLTSDTLNYYSSTDSIDFSKPREIRVYAFNSDIFRTYEVTVNKHQVKTGVLTWEKMGAEDFPVDTEKAKWEQTVKKAGLRQFIGAGAAEAYAFANDGRLMVSKDQGATWTADSLDEASSLLPSKFAFVSWPLATNDSTDYQLLIGTNDQNSTACVVWRKLAEYALESEPSKWVYIPMESYNVYYLPKMENLNLLRYKGHILAIGDNGKIYESRDKGITWKTNKAFTLPSELTAYHLSAATDDNGYLWIKSLDDNCVWRGFLIE
;
A
#
# COMPACT_ATOMS: atom_id res chain seq x y z
N MET A 1 -87.43 -57.01 32.74
CA MET A 1 -86.07 -56.72 32.23
C MET A 1 -85.27 -55.84 33.21
N LYS A 2 -85.20 -56.25 34.49
CA LYS A 2 -84.44 -55.58 35.58
C LYS A 2 -83.07 -56.23 35.81
N ARG A 3 -82.54 -56.98 34.83
CA ARG A 3 -81.26 -57.72 34.89
C ARG A 3 -80.22 -57.27 33.84
N TYR A 4 -80.51 -56.20 33.10
CA TYR A 4 -79.58 -55.63 32.11
C TYR A 4 -79.22 -54.16 32.38
N ILE A 5 -79.78 -53.53 33.42
CA ILE A 5 -79.49 -52.13 33.77
C ILE A 5 -78.09 -51.98 34.40
N TYR A 6 -77.66 -52.94 35.23
CA TYR A 6 -76.32 -52.89 35.83
C TYR A 6 -75.19 -53.08 34.80
N THR A 7 -75.41 -53.92 33.78
CA THR A 7 -74.46 -54.12 32.69
C THR A 7 -74.44 -52.94 31.72
N LEU A 8 -75.58 -52.28 31.51
CA LEU A 8 -75.68 -51.06 30.71
C LEU A 8 -75.01 -49.86 31.41
N CYS A 9 -75.13 -49.73 32.74
CA CYS A 9 -74.46 -48.69 33.51
C CYS A 9 -72.92 -48.88 33.60
N LEU A 10 -72.44 -50.12 33.60
CA LEU A 10 -71.00 -50.42 33.61
C LEU A 10 -70.33 -50.19 32.25
N VAL A 11 -71.02 -50.50 31.14
CA VAL A 11 -70.52 -50.21 29.78
C VAL A 11 -70.58 -48.70 29.47
N MET A 12 -71.56 -47.98 30.02
CA MET A 12 -71.68 -46.52 29.87
C MET A 12 -70.65 -45.76 30.73
N ALA A 13 -70.20 -46.31 31.87
CA ALA A 13 -69.12 -45.74 32.67
C ALA A 13 -67.71 -45.94 32.05
N SER A 14 -67.50 -47.04 31.30
CA SER A 14 -66.23 -47.27 30.58
C SER A 14 -66.06 -46.41 29.31
N LEU A 15 -67.15 -45.84 28.77
CA LEU A 15 -67.13 -44.96 27.60
C LEU A 15 -66.84 -43.48 27.96
N VAL A 16 -66.93 -43.09 29.23
CA VAL A 16 -66.65 -41.72 29.70
C VAL A 16 -65.18 -41.53 30.12
N LEU A 17 -64.40 -42.62 30.22
CA LEU A 17 -62.96 -42.55 30.54
C LEU A 17 -62.05 -42.48 29.29
N TYR A 18 -62.62 -42.35 28.09
CA TYR A 18 -61.88 -42.20 26.83
C TYR A 18 -62.00 -40.80 26.19
N THR A 19 -62.30 -39.76 26.97
CA THR A 19 -62.23 -38.36 26.48
C THR A 19 -61.12 -37.57 27.18
N SER A 20 -59.87 -38.05 27.09
CA SER A 20 -58.69 -37.24 27.39
C SER A 20 -57.51 -37.68 26.51
N CYS A 21 -57.64 -37.50 25.20
CA CYS A 21 -56.52 -37.48 24.25
C CYS A 21 -56.99 -36.82 22.94
N LEU A 22 -57.35 -35.55 23.03
CA LEU A 22 -57.67 -34.65 21.92
C LEU A 22 -57.34 -33.23 22.42
N GLY A 23 -56.14 -32.67 22.24
CA GLY A 23 -54.90 -33.21 21.66
C GLY A 23 -53.84 -33.36 22.73
N SER A 24 -52.90 -34.29 22.54
CA SER A 24 -51.58 -34.09 23.11
C SER A 24 -51.05 -32.79 22.54
N ASP A 25 -50.60 -31.91 23.44
CA ASP A 25 -49.81 -30.74 23.13
C ASP A 25 -48.65 -31.14 22.20
N ASP A 26 -48.90 -31.08 20.89
CA ASP A 26 -47.89 -30.67 19.91
C ASP A 26 -47.83 -29.13 19.95
N ASP A 27 -47.86 -28.52 21.15
CA ASP A 27 -47.24 -27.23 21.27
C ASP A 27 -45.76 -27.52 21.02
N PRO A 28 -45.15 -26.99 19.94
CA PRO A 28 -43.71 -27.10 19.81
C PRO A 28 -43.15 -26.55 21.11
N GLU A 29 -42.37 -27.34 21.83
CA GLU A 29 -41.71 -26.91 23.06
C GLU A 29 -40.86 -25.69 22.67
N VAL A 30 -41.40 -24.48 22.84
CA VAL A 30 -40.74 -23.25 22.42
C VAL A 30 -39.63 -23.02 23.41
N THR A 31 -38.45 -23.55 23.12
CA THR A 31 -37.23 -23.18 23.84
C THR A 31 -37.01 -21.68 23.66
N PHE A 32 -37.18 -20.94 24.75
CA PHE A 32 -36.79 -19.53 24.83
C PHE A 32 -35.28 -19.47 25.07
N TYR A 33 -34.59 -18.70 24.24
CA TYR A 33 -33.15 -18.47 24.35
C TYR A 33 -32.93 -17.01 24.76
N ASP A 34 -32.20 -16.81 25.85
CA ASP A 34 -31.81 -15.48 26.34
C ASP A 34 -30.53 -14.96 25.64
N ASP A 35 -30.09 -15.65 24.58
CA ASP A 35 -28.89 -15.31 23.83
C ASP A 35 -29.07 -14.02 23.03
N THR A 36 -28.18 -13.07 23.30
CA THR A 36 -28.18 -11.72 22.69
C THR A 36 -26.88 -11.44 21.93
N ALA A 37 -26.12 -12.48 21.61
CA ALA A 37 -24.80 -12.33 21.01
C ALA A 37 -24.86 -12.14 19.49
N ILE A 38 -24.05 -11.22 18.95
CA ILE A 38 -23.71 -11.20 17.51
C ILE A 38 -22.61 -12.24 17.28
N THR A 39 -22.87 -13.28 16.50
CA THR A 39 -21.90 -14.35 16.24
C THR A 39 -21.03 -14.07 15.01
N LYS A 40 -21.50 -13.20 14.11
CA LYS A 40 -20.77 -12.81 12.90
C LYS A 40 -21.10 -11.37 12.50
N PHE A 41 -20.06 -10.63 12.12
CA PHE A 41 -20.16 -9.33 11.48
C PHE A 41 -19.16 -9.26 10.33
N MET A 42 -19.63 -8.86 9.13
CA MET A 42 -18.75 -8.61 7.98
C MET A 42 -19.35 -7.54 7.08
N LEU A 43 -18.50 -6.74 6.43
CA LEU A 43 -18.93 -5.91 5.32
C LEU A 43 -19.06 -6.79 4.07
N THR A 44 -20.11 -6.59 3.30
CA THR A 44 -20.36 -7.35 2.06
C THR A 44 -20.10 -6.53 0.82
N THR A 45 -20.47 -5.24 0.84
CA THR A 45 -20.20 -4.31 -0.26
C THR A 45 -19.77 -2.95 0.30
N VAL A 46 -18.59 -2.51 -0.11
CA VAL A 46 -18.04 -1.18 0.16
C VAL A 46 -17.58 -0.61 -1.17
N ASN A 47 -18.11 0.55 -1.55
CA ASN A 47 -17.71 1.23 -2.77
C ASN A 47 -16.45 2.09 -2.51
N ARG A 48 -15.62 2.25 -3.53
CA ARG A 48 -14.46 3.13 -3.57
C ARG A 48 -14.65 4.16 -4.67
N TYR A 49 -14.34 5.42 -4.38
CA TYR A 49 -14.39 6.52 -5.35
C TYR A 49 -12.97 7.04 -5.60
N VAL A 50 -12.37 6.60 -6.69
CA VAL A 50 -10.98 6.91 -6.99
C VAL A 50 -10.92 8.02 -8.04
N HIS A 51 -10.23 9.10 -7.67
CA HIS A 51 -9.96 10.22 -8.56
C HIS A 51 -8.83 9.87 -9.53
N THR A 52 -9.10 9.97 -10.83
CA THR A 52 -8.15 9.74 -11.92
C THR A 52 -8.26 10.86 -12.96
N THR A 53 -7.38 10.85 -13.96
CA THR A 53 -7.54 11.71 -15.15
C THR A 53 -7.69 10.88 -16.39
N THR A 54 -8.63 11.30 -17.24
CA THR A 54 -8.79 10.76 -18.58
C THR A 54 -7.54 11.02 -19.42
N SER A 55 -7.38 10.29 -20.53
CA SER A 55 -6.33 10.52 -21.53
C SER A 55 -6.35 11.94 -22.12
N ALA A 56 -7.47 12.67 -21.98
CA ALA A 56 -7.61 14.07 -22.35
C ALA A 56 -7.22 15.07 -21.24
N GLY A 57 -6.66 14.61 -20.11
CA GLY A 57 -6.19 15.44 -19.01
C GLY A 57 -7.29 16.02 -18.10
N LYS A 58 -8.55 15.58 -18.26
CA LYS A 58 -9.67 16.01 -17.40
C LYS A 58 -9.82 15.08 -16.20
N ASP A 59 -10.09 15.65 -15.03
CA ASP A 59 -10.40 14.91 -13.81
C ASP A 59 -11.66 14.05 -14.00
N SER A 60 -11.60 12.84 -13.45
CA SER A 60 -12.66 11.83 -13.50
C SER A 60 -12.66 11.05 -12.20
N VAL A 61 -13.83 10.53 -11.82
CA VAL A 61 -13.98 9.64 -10.66
C VAL A 61 -14.50 8.32 -11.18
N TYR A 62 -13.81 7.23 -10.87
CA TYR A 62 -14.34 5.89 -11.11
C TYR A 62 -14.82 5.27 -9.81
N LYS A 63 -15.97 4.60 -9.89
CA LYS A 63 -16.53 3.80 -8.82
C LYS A 63 -16.05 2.36 -8.99
N SER A 64 -15.52 1.77 -7.93
CA SER A 64 -15.19 0.34 -7.87
C SER A 64 -15.66 -0.25 -6.54
N THR A 65 -15.75 -1.58 -6.46
CA THR A 65 -16.04 -2.27 -5.18
C THR A 65 -14.73 -2.73 -4.56
N LEU A 66 -14.61 -2.60 -3.25
CA LEU A 66 -13.47 -3.14 -2.50
C LEU A 66 -13.40 -4.66 -2.69
N SER A 67 -12.26 -5.16 -3.17
CA SER A 67 -12.07 -6.58 -3.51
C SER A 67 -11.86 -7.48 -2.30
N LYS A 68 -11.20 -6.96 -1.25
CA LYS A 68 -10.89 -7.68 -0.02
C LYS A 68 -11.49 -6.93 1.17
N MET A 69 -12.47 -7.55 1.81
CA MET A 69 -13.09 -7.01 3.03
C MET A 69 -12.21 -7.29 4.25
N PRO A 70 -12.13 -6.36 5.21
CA PRO A 70 -11.38 -6.59 6.44
C PRO A 70 -12.11 -7.57 7.35
N VAL A 71 -11.35 -8.22 8.22
CA VAL A 71 -11.89 -9.08 9.28
C VAL A 71 -12.28 -8.20 10.47
N PHE A 72 -13.44 -8.49 11.06
CA PHE A 72 -13.91 -7.82 12.26
C PHE A 72 -13.68 -8.67 13.50
N HIS A 73 -13.25 -8.01 14.57
CA HIS A 73 -13.22 -8.56 15.91
C HIS A 73 -14.53 -8.22 16.63
N ILE A 74 -15.10 -9.19 17.35
CA ILE A 74 -16.30 -9.01 18.18
C ILE A 74 -15.88 -9.17 19.64
N ASP A 75 -15.73 -8.06 20.35
CA ASP A 75 -15.49 -8.04 21.79
C ASP A 75 -16.83 -8.10 22.53
N HIS A 76 -17.20 -9.31 22.96
CA HIS A 76 -18.43 -9.54 23.72
C HIS A 76 -18.42 -8.94 25.12
N TYR A 77 -17.25 -8.70 25.70
CA TYR A 77 -17.11 -8.16 27.06
C TYR A 77 -17.33 -6.64 27.06
N GLN A 78 -16.75 -5.94 26.07
CA GLN A 78 -16.93 -4.49 25.92
C GLN A 78 -18.14 -4.12 25.05
N GLY A 79 -18.75 -5.07 24.35
CA GLY A 79 -19.81 -4.80 23.38
C GLY A 79 -19.29 -3.97 22.22
N LYS A 80 -18.12 -4.32 21.67
CA LYS A 80 -17.49 -3.60 20.55
C LYS A 80 -17.27 -4.49 19.35
N ILE A 81 -17.43 -3.93 18.16
CA ILE A 81 -17.13 -4.60 16.89
C ILE A 81 -16.28 -3.65 16.05
N TYR A 82 -15.10 -4.09 15.63
CA TYR A 82 -14.18 -3.25 14.87
C TYR A 82 -13.28 -4.08 13.96
N ASN A 83 -12.87 -3.50 12.84
CA ASN A 83 -11.88 -4.09 11.94
C ASN A 83 -10.46 -3.90 12.47
N THR A 84 -9.67 -4.97 12.41
CA THR A 84 -8.25 -4.95 12.82
C THR A 84 -7.36 -4.24 11.82
N ASP A 85 -7.71 -4.32 10.53
CA ASP A 85 -7.02 -3.64 9.44
C ASP A 85 -7.94 -2.57 8.83
N SER A 86 -7.41 -1.35 8.64
CA SER A 86 -8.21 -0.19 8.23
C SER A 86 -8.56 -0.26 6.74
N LEU A 87 -9.74 0.26 6.39
CA LEU A 87 -10.13 0.42 5.00
C LEU A 87 -9.31 1.51 4.30
N PRO A 88 -9.11 1.42 2.97
CA PRO A 88 -8.58 2.53 2.17
C PRO A 88 -9.34 3.84 2.37
N GLU A 89 -8.63 4.98 2.30
CA GLU A 89 -9.22 6.31 2.52
C GLU A 89 -10.33 6.62 1.51
N ASP A 90 -10.27 6.08 0.30
CA ASP A 90 -11.26 6.30 -0.76
C ASP A 90 -12.55 5.47 -0.61
N CYS A 91 -12.70 4.69 0.48
CA CYS A 91 -13.91 3.93 0.77
C CYS A 91 -15.08 4.84 1.21
N ASP A 92 -16.25 4.62 0.60
CA ASP A 92 -17.52 5.21 1.00
C ASP A 92 -18.12 4.45 2.16
N LEU A 93 -18.05 5.05 3.35
CA LEU A 93 -18.64 4.49 4.56
C LEU A 93 -20.11 4.86 4.74
N THR A 94 -20.68 5.75 3.93
CA THR A 94 -22.08 6.19 4.08
C THR A 94 -23.07 5.22 3.42
N HIS A 95 -22.62 4.43 2.45
CA HIS A 95 -23.44 3.46 1.71
C HIS A 95 -22.81 2.05 1.71
N VAL A 96 -22.78 1.41 2.87
CA VAL A 96 -22.14 0.08 3.05
C VAL A 96 -23.19 -1.00 3.28
N LEU A 97 -23.05 -2.14 2.61
CA LEU A 97 -23.81 -3.34 2.96
C LEU A 97 -23.02 -4.17 3.98
N ALA A 98 -23.68 -4.66 5.00
CA ALA A 98 -23.10 -5.52 6.02
C ALA A 98 -23.96 -6.76 6.24
N SER A 99 -23.31 -7.87 6.60
CA SER A 99 -23.94 -9.11 7.06
C SER A 99 -23.72 -9.26 8.56
N ILE A 100 -24.82 -9.34 9.30
CA ILE A 100 -24.85 -9.47 10.76
C ILE A 100 -25.64 -10.73 11.10
N SER A 101 -25.06 -11.61 11.91
CA SER A 101 -25.73 -12.82 12.39
C SER A 101 -25.77 -12.80 13.91
N SER A 102 -26.95 -13.06 14.46
CA SER A 102 -27.19 -13.23 15.89
C SER A 102 -27.19 -14.72 16.24
N MET A 103 -26.92 -15.02 17.50
CA MET A 103 -27.13 -16.36 18.07
C MET A 103 -28.63 -16.64 18.18
N ASN A 104 -29.04 -17.89 17.93
CA ASN A 104 -30.41 -18.39 18.14
C ASN A 104 -31.52 -17.49 17.58
N ASN A 105 -31.29 -16.89 16.40
CA ASN A 105 -32.22 -16.02 15.69
C ASN A 105 -32.66 -14.76 16.47
N GLY A 106 -31.77 -14.20 17.31
CA GLY A 106 -32.02 -12.91 17.96
C GLY A 106 -32.31 -11.79 16.95
N THR A 107 -33.23 -10.88 17.30
CA THR A 107 -33.64 -9.78 16.43
C THR A 107 -32.62 -8.66 16.46
N VAL A 108 -32.03 -8.34 15.30
CA VAL A 108 -31.04 -7.27 15.17
C VAL A 108 -31.72 -5.95 14.78
N VAL A 109 -31.47 -4.90 15.54
CA VAL A 109 -31.90 -3.53 15.23
C VAL A 109 -30.71 -2.58 15.28
N ILE A 110 -30.80 -1.49 14.52
CA ILE A 110 -29.76 -0.48 14.43
C ILE A 110 -30.34 0.87 14.83
N LYS A 111 -29.63 1.57 15.73
CA LYS A 111 -29.99 2.93 16.14
C LYS A 111 -29.78 3.92 15.00
N SER A 112 -30.71 4.87 14.86
CA SER A 112 -30.58 6.03 14.00
C SER A 112 -29.39 6.90 14.42
N LEU A 113 -28.74 7.54 13.45
CA LEU A 113 -27.67 8.52 13.72
C LEU A 113 -28.21 9.90 14.15
N THR A 114 -29.49 10.17 13.92
CA THR A 114 -30.11 11.49 14.11
C THR A 114 -31.20 11.51 15.19
N SER A 115 -31.56 10.35 15.73
CA SER A 115 -32.61 10.19 16.75
C SER A 115 -32.39 8.93 17.59
N ASP A 116 -33.22 8.74 18.63
CA ASP A 116 -33.24 7.52 19.43
C ASP A 116 -34.06 6.36 18.80
N THR A 117 -34.46 6.51 17.53
CA THR A 117 -35.23 5.49 16.80
C THR A 117 -34.38 4.23 16.55
N LEU A 118 -34.96 3.05 16.76
CA LEU A 118 -34.38 1.76 16.41
C LEU A 118 -35.07 1.22 15.14
N ASN A 119 -34.28 0.83 14.15
CA ASN A 119 -34.78 0.26 12.89
C ASN A 119 -34.35 -1.19 12.77
N TYR A 120 -35.20 -2.04 12.19
CA TYR A 120 -34.83 -3.42 11.89
C TYR A 120 -33.66 -3.46 10.91
N TYR A 121 -32.69 -4.33 11.19
CA TYR A 121 -31.60 -4.59 10.27
C TYR A 121 -32.09 -5.40 9.06
N SER A 122 -31.62 -5.02 7.88
CA SER A 122 -31.73 -5.80 6.66
C SER A 122 -30.36 -5.90 5.99
N SER A 123 -29.99 -7.07 5.49
CA SER A 123 -28.73 -7.28 4.77
C SER A 123 -28.70 -6.62 3.37
N THR A 124 -29.84 -6.15 2.88
CA THR A 124 -29.97 -5.46 1.57
C THR A 124 -29.91 -3.95 1.67
N ASP A 125 -30.02 -3.41 2.89
CA ASP A 125 -30.11 -1.98 3.11
C ASP A 125 -28.73 -1.44 3.48
N SER A 126 -28.36 -0.30 2.87
CA SER A 126 -27.10 0.34 3.14
C SER A 126 -27.09 1.00 4.52
N ILE A 127 -25.98 0.85 5.23
CA ILE A 127 -25.75 1.37 6.56
C ILE A 127 -24.63 2.42 6.47
N ASP A 128 -24.86 3.59 7.07
CA ASP A 128 -23.84 4.62 7.24
C ASP A 128 -22.93 4.29 8.45
N PHE A 129 -21.67 4.01 8.19
CA PHE A 129 -20.59 3.78 9.17
C PHE A 129 -19.57 4.94 9.20
N SER A 130 -19.91 6.13 8.69
CA SER A 130 -19.08 7.33 8.82
C SER A 130 -18.85 7.75 10.28
N LYS A 131 -19.70 7.24 11.18
CA LYS A 131 -19.61 7.38 12.64
C LYS A 131 -19.87 6.01 13.30
N PRO A 132 -19.41 5.80 14.55
CA PRO A 132 -19.74 4.59 15.30
C PRO A 132 -21.24 4.32 15.32
N ARG A 133 -21.64 3.06 15.12
CA ARG A 133 -23.04 2.63 15.06
C ARG A 133 -23.40 1.78 16.26
N GLU A 134 -24.53 2.10 16.88
CA GLU A 134 -25.11 1.29 17.93
C GLU A 134 -26.05 0.23 17.31
N ILE A 135 -25.73 -1.04 17.52
CA ILE A 135 -26.53 -2.19 17.11
C ILE A 135 -27.00 -2.93 18.35
N ARG A 136 -28.28 -3.28 18.40
CA ARG A 136 -28.85 -4.07 19.49
C ARG A 136 -29.34 -5.41 18.97
N VAL A 137 -29.09 -6.46 19.75
CA VAL A 137 -29.64 -7.79 19.50
C VAL A 137 -30.56 -8.14 20.65
N TYR A 138 -31.84 -8.29 20.34
CA TYR A 138 -32.86 -8.79 21.27
C TYR A 138 -32.88 -10.30 21.21
N ALA A 139 -32.95 -10.96 22.36
CA ALA A 139 -33.14 -12.40 22.45
C ALA A 139 -34.51 -12.77 21.87
N PHE A 140 -34.62 -13.98 21.33
CA PHE A 140 -35.82 -14.42 20.61
C PHE A 140 -37.06 -14.31 21.51
N ASN A 141 -38.05 -13.53 21.07
CA ASN A 141 -39.29 -13.25 21.80
C ASN A 141 -39.10 -12.68 23.24
N SER A 142 -38.03 -11.92 23.49
CA SER A 142 -37.80 -11.26 24.77
C SER A 142 -37.39 -9.79 24.62
N ASP A 143 -37.56 -9.02 25.68
CA ASP A 143 -37.03 -7.65 25.78
C ASP A 143 -35.57 -7.60 26.28
N ILE A 144 -34.95 -8.75 26.50
CA ILE A 144 -33.53 -8.83 26.89
C ILE A 144 -32.70 -8.53 25.65
N PHE A 145 -31.80 -7.55 25.75
CA PHE A 145 -30.93 -7.19 24.65
C PHE A 145 -29.50 -6.96 25.09
N ARG A 146 -28.60 -7.07 24.12
CA ARG A 146 -27.22 -6.59 24.22
C ARG A 146 -26.96 -5.53 23.17
N THR A 147 -26.21 -4.52 23.56
CA THR A 147 -25.77 -3.44 22.68
C THR A 147 -24.33 -3.67 22.24
N TYR A 148 -24.07 -3.41 20.96
CA TYR A 148 -22.74 -3.38 20.36
C TYR A 148 -22.50 -2.02 19.72
N GLU A 149 -21.35 -1.43 19.98
CA GLU A 149 -20.81 -0.29 19.23
C GLU A 149 -19.93 -0.82 18.08
N VAL A 150 -20.31 -0.52 16.85
CA VAL A 150 -19.59 -0.91 15.64
C VAL A 150 -18.81 0.28 15.12
N THR A 151 -17.49 0.12 15.02
CA THR A 151 -16.60 1.11 14.43
C THR A 151 -15.93 0.53 13.19
N VAL A 152 -15.99 1.25 12.07
CA VAL A 152 -15.29 0.89 10.84
C VAL A 152 -14.13 1.86 10.64
N ASN A 153 -12.92 1.36 10.87
CA ASN A 153 -11.67 2.11 10.75
C ASN A 153 -11.27 2.28 9.28
N LYS A 154 -10.84 3.49 8.91
CA LYS A 154 -10.37 3.89 7.58
C LYS A 154 -9.04 4.64 7.69
N HIS A 155 -8.13 4.44 6.73
CA HIS A 155 -6.93 5.24 6.62
C HIS A 155 -7.29 6.73 6.46
N GLN A 156 -6.51 7.59 7.12
CA GLN A 156 -6.65 9.05 7.04
C GLN A 156 -5.76 9.64 5.93
N VAL A 157 -4.91 8.82 5.32
CA VAL A 157 -3.95 9.20 4.28
C VAL A 157 -4.36 8.57 2.96
N LYS A 158 -4.28 9.35 1.89
CA LYS A 158 -4.60 8.92 0.53
C LYS A 158 -3.68 7.78 0.07
N THR A 159 -4.26 6.69 -0.40
CA THR A 159 -3.54 5.55 -0.97
C THR A 159 -3.15 5.79 -2.42
N GLY A 160 -2.10 5.14 -2.91
CA GLY A 160 -1.63 5.22 -4.30
C GLY A 160 -0.98 6.54 -4.69
N VAL A 161 -0.72 7.44 -3.73
CA VAL A 161 -0.02 8.71 -3.93
C VAL A 161 1.02 8.93 -2.85
N LEU A 162 2.20 9.38 -3.26
CA LEU A 162 3.27 9.77 -2.35
C LEU A 162 2.82 11.00 -1.55
N THR A 163 2.71 10.83 -0.24
CA THR A 163 2.29 11.88 0.68
C THR A 163 3.50 12.41 1.43
N TRP A 164 3.60 13.73 1.58
CA TRP A 164 4.74 14.40 2.18
C TRP A 164 4.41 14.98 3.55
N GLU A 165 5.38 14.87 4.45
CA GLU A 165 5.39 15.51 5.76
C GLU A 165 6.66 16.37 5.88
N LYS A 166 6.53 17.58 6.43
CA LYS A 166 7.66 18.48 6.65
C LYS A 166 8.42 18.03 7.90
N MET A 167 9.76 17.97 7.80
CA MET A 167 10.64 17.49 8.85
C MET A 167 11.67 18.55 9.26
N GLY A 168 12.40 18.29 10.35
CA GLY A 168 13.57 19.08 10.75
C GLY A 168 14.74 18.88 9.77
N ALA A 169 15.64 19.85 9.70
CA ALA A 169 16.80 19.78 8.81
C ALA A 169 17.77 18.65 9.22
N GLU A 170 17.80 18.35 10.51
CA GLU A 170 18.55 17.31 11.18
C GLU A 170 18.02 15.89 10.92
N ASP A 171 16.77 15.76 10.47
CA ASP A 171 16.14 14.46 10.22
C ASP A 171 16.56 13.85 8.87
N PHE A 172 17.16 14.66 7.97
CA PHE A 172 17.56 14.17 6.66
C PHE A 172 18.63 13.07 6.78
N PRO A 173 18.42 11.89 6.15
CA PRO A 173 19.35 10.78 6.27
C PRO A 173 20.77 11.13 5.82
N VAL A 174 21.75 10.71 6.62
CA VAL A 174 23.17 10.86 6.29
C VAL A 174 23.70 9.57 5.68
N ASP A 175 24.16 9.64 4.42
CA ASP A 175 24.78 8.52 3.73
C ASP A 175 26.26 8.37 4.15
N THR A 176 26.46 7.69 5.29
CA THR A 176 27.79 7.47 5.86
C THR A 176 28.67 6.54 5.02
N GLU A 177 28.07 5.60 4.27
CA GLU A 177 28.80 4.68 3.41
C GLU A 177 29.33 5.39 2.17
N LYS A 178 28.54 6.25 1.53
CA LYS A 178 29.01 7.11 0.45
C LYS A 178 30.17 7.99 0.91
N ALA A 179 30.08 8.58 2.11
CA ALA A 179 31.17 9.41 2.64
C ALA A 179 32.48 8.63 2.84
N LYS A 180 32.42 7.35 3.28
CA LYS A 180 33.59 6.47 3.37
C LYS A 180 34.17 6.15 1.98
N TRP A 181 33.32 5.89 1.00
CA TRP A 181 33.74 5.64 -0.37
C TRP A 181 34.42 6.86 -1.01
N GLU A 182 33.87 8.06 -0.82
CA GLU A 182 34.48 9.30 -1.29
C GLU A 182 35.89 9.50 -0.72
N GLN A 183 36.10 9.18 0.56
CA GLN A 183 37.44 9.21 1.17
C GLN A 183 38.37 8.15 0.57
N THR A 184 37.86 6.94 0.33
CA THR A 184 38.63 5.83 -0.25
C THR A 184 39.08 6.14 -1.67
N VAL A 185 38.18 6.67 -2.51
CA VAL A 185 38.46 7.14 -3.87
C VAL A 185 39.50 8.27 -3.87
N LYS A 186 39.35 9.24 -2.96
CA LYS A 186 40.33 10.33 -2.80
C LYS A 186 41.71 9.82 -2.40
N LYS A 187 41.78 8.85 -1.48
CA LYS A 187 43.04 8.21 -1.05
C LYS A 187 43.72 7.44 -2.19
N ALA A 188 42.92 6.84 -3.08
CA ALA A 188 43.41 6.17 -4.28
C ALA A 188 43.87 7.15 -5.40
N GLY A 189 43.74 8.47 -5.18
CA GLY A 189 44.14 9.49 -6.16
C GLY A 189 43.17 9.63 -7.34
N LEU A 190 41.95 9.11 -7.21
CA LEU A 190 40.90 9.20 -8.22
C LEU A 190 40.08 10.49 -8.06
N ARG A 191 39.40 10.90 -9.14
CA ARG A 191 38.74 12.20 -9.26
C ARG A 191 37.44 12.28 -8.47
N GLN A 192 36.55 11.29 -8.64
CA GLN A 192 35.19 11.38 -8.13
C GLN A 192 34.58 10.00 -7.96
N PHE A 193 33.97 9.74 -6.79
CA PHE A 193 33.19 8.54 -6.55
C PHE A 193 31.89 8.59 -7.36
N ILE A 194 31.53 7.49 -8.01
CA ILE A 194 30.29 7.37 -8.78
C ILE A 194 29.20 6.71 -7.91
N GLY A 195 29.54 5.57 -7.31
CA GLY A 195 28.62 4.76 -6.52
C GLY A 195 29.14 3.34 -6.35
N ALA A 196 28.47 2.56 -5.51
CA ALA A 196 28.82 1.16 -5.26
C ALA A 196 27.56 0.29 -5.22
N GLY A 197 27.70 -0.96 -5.65
CA GLY A 197 26.78 -2.05 -5.36
C GLY A 197 27.30 -2.94 -4.24
N ALA A 198 26.83 -4.18 -4.19
CA ALA A 198 27.23 -5.18 -3.22
C ALA A 198 28.70 -5.63 -3.38
N ALA A 199 29.17 -5.79 -4.62
CA ALA A 199 30.50 -6.35 -4.91
C ALA A 199 31.45 -5.39 -5.66
N GLU A 200 30.91 -4.39 -6.35
CA GLU A 200 31.71 -3.46 -7.18
C GLU A 200 31.47 -2.01 -6.76
N ALA A 201 32.54 -1.21 -6.77
CA ALA A 201 32.48 0.24 -6.60
C ALA A 201 33.09 0.95 -7.80
N TYR A 202 32.55 2.11 -8.15
CA TYR A 202 32.91 2.84 -9.36
C TYR A 202 33.36 4.26 -9.06
N ALA A 203 34.34 4.73 -9.83
CA ALA A 203 34.86 6.08 -9.73
C ALA A 203 35.40 6.58 -11.08
N PHE A 204 35.52 7.89 -11.24
CA PHE A 204 36.26 8.47 -12.36
C PHE A 204 37.72 8.70 -11.98
N ALA A 205 38.63 8.35 -12.87
CA ALA A 205 40.02 8.80 -12.83
C ALA A 205 40.15 10.27 -13.29
N ASN A 206 41.32 10.87 -13.05
CA ASN A 206 41.59 12.27 -13.42
C ASN A 206 41.57 12.51 -14.94
N ASP A 207 41.86 11.47 -15.72
CA ASP A 207 41.79 11.49 -17.19
C ASP A 207 40.38 11.18 -17.73
N GLY A 208 39.38 11.04 -16.86
CA GLY A 208 38.00 10.77 -17.22
C GLY A 208 37.66 9.29 -17.45
N ARG A 209 38.61 8.35 -17.31
CA ARG A 209 38.31 6.92 -17.40
C ARG A 209 37.39 6.47 -16.26
N LEU A 210 36.43 5.61 -16.58
CA LEU A 210 35.61 4.92 -15.59
C LEU A 210 36.44 3.77 -14.99
N MET A 211 36.55 3.76 -13.68
CA MET A 211 37.32 2.81 -12.89
C MET A 211 36.39 1.96 -12.04
N VAL A 212 36.77 0.70 -11.81
CA VAL A 212 36.07 -0.25 -10.94
C VAL A 212 37.02 -0.79 -9.89
N SER A 213 36.52 -0.97 -8.67
CA SER A 213 37.14 -1.75 -7.61
C SER A 213 36.24 -2.93 -7.25
N LYS A 214 36.86 -4.09 -7.03
CA LYS A 214 36.20 -5.35 -6.62
C LYS A 214 36.69 -5.87 -5.27
N ASP A 215 37.46 -5.05 -4.56
CA ASP A 215 38.18 -5.39 -3.33
C ASP A 215 38.06 -4.28 -2.29
N GLN A 216 36.86 -3.70 -2.20
CA GLN A 216 36.53 -2.64 -1.23
C GLN A 216 37.44 -1.40 -1.33
N GLY A 217 37.84 -1.05 -2.56
CA GLY A 217 38.61 0.14 -2.88
C GLY A 217 40.13 -0.01 -2.71
N ALA A 218 40.63 -1.21 -2.45
CA ALA A 218 42.08 -1.46 -2.31
C ALA A 218 42.80 -1.34 -3.66
N THR A 219 42.21 -1.83 -4.74
CA THR A 219 42.70 -1.68 -6.11
C THR A 219 41.63 -1.16 -7.05
N TRP A 220 42.07 -0.46 -8.10
CA TRP A 220 41.20 0.15 -9.10
C TRP A 220 41.75 -0.11 -10.50
N THR A 221 40.90 -0.64 -11.38
CA THR A 221 41.22 -0.92 -12.78
C THR A 221 40.24 -0.21 -13.70
N ALA A 222 40.65 0.09 -14.94
CA ALA A 222 39.73 0.64 -15.92
C ALA A 222 38.61 -0.37 -16.21
N ASP A 223 37.35 0.07 -16.19
CA ASP A 223 36.21 -0.77 -16.50
C ASP A 223 35.91 -0.74 -18.01
N SER A 224 35.21 -1.75 -18.50
CA SER A 224 34.90 -1.90 -19.92
C SER A 224 33.63 -1.13 -20.30
N LEU A 225 33.67 -0.42 -21.43
CA LEU A 225 32.55 0.27 -22.05
C LEU A 225 32.27 -0.38 -23.43
N ASP A 226 31.01 -0.48 -23.83
CA ASP A 226 30.66 -0.89 -25.20
C ASP A 226 30.76 0.24 -26.23
N GLU A 227 30.71 1.49 -25.76
CA GLU A 227 30.77 2.71 -26.56
C GLU A 227 31.89 3.66 -26.08
N ALA A 228 32.12 4.74 -26.83
CA ALA A 228 33.16 5.72 -26.54
C ALA A 228 32.98 6.40 -25.16
N SER A 229 34.08 6.56 -24.42
CA SER A 229 34.08 7.22 -23.09
C SER A 229 33.63 8.68 -23.14
N SER A 230 33.65 9.33 -24.31
CA SER A 230 33.12 10.68 -24.49
C SER A 230 31.60 10.78 -24.29
N LEU A 231 30.89 9.65 -24.29
CA LEU A 231 29.44 9.56 -24.03
C LEU A 231 29.12 9.37 -22.54
N LEU A 232 30.13 9.27 -21.66
CA LEU A 232 29.91 9.23 -20.21
C LEU A 232 29.41 10.59 -19.70
N PRO A 233 28.59 10.61 -18.63
CA PRO A 233 28.09 11.86 -18.09
C PRO A 233 29.17 12.64 -17.31
N SER A 234 29.10 13.97 -17.35
CA SER A 234 29.98 14.88 -16.60
C SER A 234 29.38 15.27 -15.24
N LYS A 235 28.07 15.40 -15.15
CA LYS A 235 27.30 15.48 -13.90
C LYS A 235 26.30 14.37 -13.90
N PHE A 236 26.25 13.59 -12.82
CA PHE A 236 25.58 12.31 -12.85
C PHE A 236 24.93 11.95 -11.53
N ALA A 237 24.05 10.97 -11.60
CA ALA A 237 23.50 10.23 -10.50
C ALA A 237 23.63 8.74 -10.79
N PHE A 238 23.73 7.97 -9.72
CA PHE A 238 23.94 6.53 -9.78
C PHE A 238 22.99 5.85 -8.82
N VAL A 239 22.48 4.69 -9.21
CA VAL A 239 21.79 3.79 -8.31
C VAL A 239 22.15 2.34 -8.63
N SER A 240 22.28 1.55 -7.57
CA SER A 240 22.55 0.11 -7.62
C SER A 240 21.45 -0.66 -6.91
N TRP A 241 21.09 -1.84 -7.42
CA TRP A 241 20.24 -2.77 -6.69
C TRP A 241 20.42 -4.22 -7.14
N PRO A 242 20.25 -5.21 -6.25
CA PRO A 242 20.32 -6.62 -6.62
C PRO A 242 19.17 -7.01 -7.55
N LEU A 243 19.44 -7.89 -8.51
CA LEU A 243 18.40 -8.47 -9.35
C LEU A 243 17.56 -9.46 -8.56
N ALA A 244 16.23 -9.41 -8.74
CA ALA A 244 15.33 -10.37 -8.11
C ALA A 244 15.53 -11.82 -8.57
N THR A 245 16.20 -12.03 -9.70
CA THR A 245 16.39 -13.35 -10.34
C THR A 245 17.75 -13.98 -10.06
N ASN A 246 18.70 -13.22 -9.50
CA ASN A 246 20.03 -13.72 -9.15
C ASN A 246 20.58 -12.88 -7.99
N ASP A 247 20.90 -13.54 -6.88
CA ASP A 247 21.46 -12.91 -5.67
C ASP A 247 22.93 -12.51 -5.81
N SER A 248 23.56 -12.91 -6.91
CA SER A 248 24.95 -12.60 -7.27
C SER A 248 25.06 -11.58 -8.41
N THR A 249 23.97 -10.90 -8.76
CA THR A 249 23.97 -9.84 -9.77
C THR A 249 23.34 -8.56 -9.24
N ASP A 250 24.03 -7.44 -9.44
CA ASP A 250 23.46 -6.11 -9.26
C ASP A 250 23.18 -5.44 -10.61
N TYR A 251 22.08 -4.73 -10.70
CA TYR A 251 21.85 -3.78 -11.78
C TYR A 251 22.40 -2.41 -11.38
N GLN A 252 23.30 -1.90 -12.19
CA GLN A 252 23.92 -0.58 -12.05
C GLN A 252 23.32 0.36 -13.08
N LEU A 253 22.93 1.55 -12.67
CA LEU A 253 22.40 2.58 -13.55
C LEU A 253 23.12 3.90 -13.29
N LEU A 254 23.82 4.41 -14.30
CA LEU A 254 24.54 5.67 -14.29
C LEU A 254 23.90 6.62 -15.31
N ILE A 255 23.40 7.75 -14.85
CA ILE A 255 22.66 8.70 -15.67
C ILE A 255 23.17 10.10 -15.41
N GLY A 256 23.23 10.94 -16.44
CA GLY A 256 23.62 12.31 -16.22
C GLY A 256 23.65 13.17 -17.47
N THR A 257 24.11 14.41 -17.30
CA THR A 257 24.30 15.34 -18.41
C THR A 257 25.60 15.03 -19.14
N ASN A 258 25.59 15.20 -20.46
CA ASN A 258 26.77 15.12 -21.31
C ASN A 258 26.75 16.33 -22.25
N ASP A 259 27.91 16.90 -22.55
CA ASP A 259 28.02 18.14 -23.32
C ASP A 259 27.65 17.94 -24.80
N GLN A 260 27.72 16.71 -25.31
CA GLN A 260 27.35 16.36 -26.67
C GLN A 260 25.83 16.20 -26.84
N ASN A 261 25.07 16.12 -25.74
CA ASN A 261 23.62 15.97 -25.76
C ASN A 261 22.94 17.16 -25.06
N SER A 262 22.19 17.95 -25.84
CA SER A 262 21.43 19.11 -25.33
C SER A 262 20.00 18.75 -24.92
N THR A 263 19.51 17.57 -25.28
CA THR A 263 18.08 17.21 -25.19
C THR A 263 17.78 16.31 -23.99
N ALA A 264 18.61 15.28 -23.77
CA ALA A 264 18.38 14.28 -22.74
C ALA A 264 19.63 14.05 -21.88
N CYS A 265 19.41 13.48 -20.70
CA CYS A 265 20.47 12.81 -19.98
C CYS A 265 20.94 11.57 -20.76
N VAL A 266 22.24 11.29 -20.74
CA VAL A 266 22.80 10.02 -21.22
C VAL A 266 22.59 8.94 -20.17
N VAL A 267 22.37 7.70 -20.61
CA VAL A 267 22.08 6.57 -19.75
C VAL A 267 23.06 5.44 -20.05
N TRP A 268 23.70 4.95 -19.00
CA TRP A 268 24.58 3.79 -19.02
C TRP A 268 24.12 2.78 -17.98
N ARG A 269 24.16 1.50 -18.33
CA ARG A 269 23.82 0.41 -17.40
C ARG A 269 24.91 -0.66 -17.35
N LYS A 270 24.96 -1.41 -16.26
CA LYS A 270 25.79 -2.61 -16.14
C LYS A 270 25.04 -3.67 -15.32
N LEU A 271 25.20 -4.94 -15.69
CA LEU A 271 24.84 -6.08 -14.85
C LEU A 271 26.11 -6.54 -14.15
N ALA A 272 26.36 -6.05 -12.94
CA ALA A 272 27.53 -6.44 -12.16
C ALA A 272 27.31 -7.86 -11.62
N GLU A 273 27.82 -8.85 -12.35
CA GLU A 273 27.76 -10.26 -11.97
C GLU A 273 29.03 -10.63 -11.19
N TYR A 274 28.82 -11.25 -10.03
CA TYR A 274 29.90 -11.62 -9.11
C TYR A 274 29.76 -13.05 -8.60
N ALA A 275 28.95 -13.89 -9.25
CA ALA A 275 29.03 -15.33 -9.05
C ALA A 275 30.40 -15.88 -9.45
N LEU A 276 30.80 -16.96 -8.79
CA LEU A 276 32.06 -17.67 -9.06
C LEU A 276 32.19 -17.99 -10.56
N GLU A 277 33.37 -17.77 -11.14
CA GLU A 277 33.67 -18.00 -12.56
C GLU A 277 32.85 -17.16 -13.57
N SER A 278 32.14 -16.13 -13.12
CA SER A 278 31.43 -15.24 -14.04
C SER A 278 32.38 -14.34 -14.82
N GLU A 279 32.11 -14.20 -16.11
CA GLU A 279 32.85 -13.29 -16.98
C GLU A 279 32.60 -11.82 -16.57
N PRO A 280 33.64 -10.95 -16.66
CA PRO A 280 33.46 -9.53 -16.40
C PRO A 280 32.42 -8.92 -17.34
N SER A 281 31.38 -8.31 -16.76
CA SER A 281 30.43 -7.53 -17.53
C SER A 281 31.00 -6.16 -17.89
N LYS A 282 30.36 -5.50 -18.86
CA LYS A 282 30.71 -4.15 -19.32
C LYS A 282 29.54 -3.19 -19.15
N TRP A 283 29.87 -1.91 -19.11
CA TRP A 283 28.88 -0.85 -19.22
C TRP A 283 28.33 -0.79 -20.64
N VAL A 284 27.01 -0.64 -20.73
CA VAL A 284 26.25 -0.58 -21.97
C VAL A 284 25.58 0.78 -22.07
N TYR A 285 25.88 1.51 -23.12
CA TYR A 285 25.20 2.77 -23.45
C TYR A 285 23.79 2.48 -23.96
N ILE A 286 22.79 3.22 -23.46
CA ILE A 286 21.44 3.18 -24.00
C ILE A 286 21.29 4.36 -24.96
N PRO A 287 21.29 4.11 -26.29
CA PRO A 287 21.21 5.17 -27.26
C PRO A 287 19.85 5.87 -27.24
N MET A 288 19.87 7.17 -27.55
CA MET A 288 18.65 7.87 -27.90
C MET A 288 18.22 7.48 -29.30
N GLU A 289 17.08 6.82 -29.38
CA GLU A 289 16.46 6.44 -30.63
C GLU A 289 15.45 7.51 -31.06
N SER A 290 15.39 7.79 -32.36
CA SER A 290 14.49 8.83 -32.92
C SER A 290 13.00 8.57 -32.63
N TYR A 291 12.63 7.32 -32.39
CA TYR A 291 11.27 6.90 -32.05
C TYR A 291 11.00 6.84 -30.54
N ASN A 292 12.02 6.90 -29.69
CA ASN A 292 11.83 6.90 -28.23
C ASN A 292 11.66 8.34 -27.72
N VAL A 293 10.40 8.77 -27.61
CA VAL A 293 10.04 10.10 -27.08
C VAL A 293 10.03 10.19 -25.54
N TYR A 294 10.27 9.07 -24.85
CA TYR A 294 10.24 8.99 -23.37
C TYR A 294 11.64 8.92 -22.77
N TYR A 295 12.58 9.71 -23.29
CA TYR A 295 13.89 9.88 -22.67
C TYR A 295 13.80 10.68 -21.37
N LEU A 296 14.82 10.57 -20.51
CA LEU A 296 14.96 11.46 -19.37
C LEU A 296 15.45 12.83 -19.88
N PRO A 297 14.66 13.91 -19.76
CA PRO A 297 15.09 15.21 -20.27
C PRO A 297 16.38 15.66 -19.58
N LYS A 298 17.23 16.41 -20.30
CA LYS A 298 18.42 17.00 -19.72
C LYS A 298 18.01 17.90 -18.54
N MET A 299 18.57 17.63 -17.37
CA MET A 299 18.33 18.39 -16.14
C MET A 299 19.57 18.37 -15.27
N GLU A 300 19.71 19.39 -14.44
CA GLU A 300 20.82 19.53 -13.50
C GLU A 300 20.39 19.03 -12.11
N ASN A 301 21.36 18.90 -11.20
CA ASN A 301 21.14 18.44 -9.82
C ASN A 301 20.37 17.12 -9.74
N LEU A 302 20.73 16.19 -10.64
CA LEU A 302 20.07 14.91 -10.77
C LEU A 302 20.30 14.07 -9.51
N ASN A 303 19.21 13.54 -8.97
CA ASN A 303 19.17 12.49 -7.97
C ASN A 303 18.53 11.26 -8.62
N LEU A 304 19.11 10.09 -8.38
CA LEU A 304 18.64 8.81 -8.89
C LEU A 304 18.57 7.84 -7.72
N LEU A 305 17.39 7.28 -7.48
CA LEU A 305 17.15 6.44 -6.31
C LEU A 305 16.14 5.35 -6.60
N ARG A 306 16.15 4.31 -5.76
CA ARG A 306 15.18 3.21 -5.81
C ARG A 306 14.23 3.34 -4.63
N TYR A 307 12.95 3.49 -4.89
CA TYR A 307 11.92 3.65 -3.88
C TYR A 307 10.81 2.62 -4.09
N LYS A 308 10.61 1.71 -3.14
CA LYS A 308 9.59 0.62 -3.21
C LYS A 308 9.58 -0.12 -4.56
N GLY A 309 10.77 -0.44 -5.08
CA GLY A 309 10.92 -1.12 -6.37
C GLY A 309 10.85 -0.21 -7.61
N HIS A 310 10.43 1.05 -7.47
CA HIS A 310 10.46 2.06 -8.53
C HIS A 310 11.83 2.72 -8.64
N ILE A 311 12.25 3.03 -9.87
CA ILE A 311 13.45 3.82 -10.14
C ILE A 311 13.01 5.25 -10.40
N LEU A 312 13.41 6.17 -9.54
CA LEU A 312 13.00 7.57 -9.58
C LEU A 312 14.17 8.48 -9.91
N ALA A 313 13.95 9.42 -10.81
CA ALA A 313 14.88 10.50 -11.15
C ALA A 313 14.25 11.84 -10.80
N ILE A 314 14.99 12.67 -10.05
CA ILE A 314 14.56 13.99 -9.59
C ILE A 314 15.69 14.97 -9.89
N GLY A 315 15.40 16.01 -10.66
CA GLY A 315 16.34 17.10 -10.92
C GLY A 315 15.72 18.46 -10.66
N ASP A 316 16.26 19.47 -11.31
CA ASP A 316 15.90 20.88 -11.14
C ASP A 316 14.60 21.33 -11.85
N ASN A 317 13.94 20.45 -12.59
CA ASN A 317 12.74 20.79 -13.38
C ASN A 317 11.40 20.62 -12.62
N GLY A 318 11.44 20.35 -11.32
CA GLY A 318 10.26 20.24 -10.47
C GLY A 318 9.38 19.01 -10.71
N LYS A 319 9.93 17.95 -11.31
CA LYS A 319 9.22 16.70 -11.58
C LYS A 319 9.98 15.49 -11.05
N ILE A 320 9.21 14.45 -10.69
CA ILE A 320 9.75 13.10 -10.47
C ILE A 320 9.46 12.26 -11.70
N TYR A 321 10.49 11.69 -12.28
CA TYR A 321 10.39 10.73 -13.39
C TYR A 321 10.55 9.33 -12.86
N GLU A 322 9.70 8.42 -13.30
CA GLU A 322 9.75 7.00 -13.00
C GLU A 322 10.22 6.23 -14.24
N SER A 323 11.13 5.28 -14.04
CA SER A 323 11.44 4.25 -15.03
C SER A 323 11.00 2.88 -14.54
N ARG A 324 10.25 2.17 -15.38
CA ARG A 324 9.75 0.79 -15.13
C ARG A 324 10.50 -0.27 -15.92
N ASP A 325 11.38 0.16 -16.82
CA ASP A 325 12.14 -0.67 -17.75
C ASP A 325 13.65 -0.49 -17.57
N LYS A 326 14.06 -0.18 -16.33
CA LYS A 326 15.45 -0.12 -15.88
C LYS A 326 16.29 0.93 -16.64
N GLY A 327 15.67 2.08 -16.92
CA GLY A 327 16.33 3.28 -17.43
C GLY A 327 16.13 3.56 -18.91
N ILE A 328 15.32 2.76 -19.63
CA ILE A 328 15.09 2.93 -21.08
C ILE A 328 14.06 4.04 -21.34
N THR A 329 12.95 4.04 -20.59
CA THR A 329 11.94 5.09 -20.66
C THR A 329 11.68 5.73 -19.30
N TRP A 330 11.32 7.02 -19.35
CA TRP A 330 11.13 7.89 -18.20
C TRP A 330 9.83 8.67 -18.35
N LYS A 331 8.94 8.54 -17.38
CA LYS A 331 7.62 9.17 -17.41
C LYS A 331 7.29 9.74 -16.05
N THR A 332 6.58 10.86 -16.03
CA THR A 332 5.99 11.37 -14.79
C THR A 332 4.75 10.54 -14.44
N ASN A 333 4.52 10.34 -13.16
CA ASN A 333 3.37 9.62 -12.64
C ASN A 333 2.72 10.46 -11.54
N LYS A 334 1.39 10.49 -11.49
CA LYS A 334 0.63 11.21 -10.44
C LYS A 334 0.85 10.66 -9.03
N ALA A 335 1.28 9.40 -8.93
CA ALA A 335 1.69 8.82 -7.66
C ALA A 335 2.98 9.45 -7.10
N PHE A 336 3.83 10.03 -7.96
CA PHE A 336 5.12 10.61 -7.59
C PHE A 336 5.19 12.09 -7.98
N THR A 337 4.79 12.95 -7.05
CA THR A 337 4.93 14.40 -7.16
C THR A 337 5.78 14.95 -6.04
N LEU A 338 6.45 16.07 -6.26
CA LEU A 338 7.17 16.80 -5.21
C LEU A 338 6.19 17.46 -4.22
N PRO A 339 6.62 17.80 -2.98
CA PRO A 339 5.83 18.61 -2.07
C PRO A 339 5.40 19.92 -2.73
N SER A 340 4.12 20.28 -2.61
CA SER A 340 3.56 21.50 -3.22
C SER A 340 4.11 22.80 -2.62
N GLU A 341 4.70 22.72 -1.44
CA GLU A 341 5.28 23.85 -0.71
C GLU A 341 6.75 24.12 -1.10
N LEU A 342 7.37 23.28 -1.95
CA LEU A 342 8.70 23.57 -2.47
C LEU A 342 8.67 24.79 -3.40
N THR A 343 9.59 25.72 -3.16
CA THR A 343 9.74 26.95 -3.96
C THR A 343 10.95 26.90 -4.90
N ALA A 344 11.85 25.94 -4.68
CA ALA A 344 13.03 25.69 -5.50
C ALA A 344 13.31 24.19 -5.63
N TYR A 345 14.07 23.82 -6.65
CA TYR A 345 14.31 22.41 -7.04
C TYR A 345 15.80 22.04 -7.09
N HIS A 346 16.66 22.82 -6.43
CA HIS A 346 18.01 22.37 -6.11
C HIS A 346 17.92 21.40 -4.92
N LEU A 347 17.69 20.13 -5.24
CA LEU A 347 17.33 19.11 -4.25
C LEU A 347 18.44 18.10 -4.03
N SER A 348 18.51 17.58 -2.80
CA SER A 348 19.10 16.27 -2.49
C SER A 348 17.98 15.31 -2.11
N ALA A 349 18.04 14.07 -2.61
CA ALA A 349 17.06 13.04 -2.30
C ALA A 349 17.73 11.77 -1.80
N ALA A 350 17.06 11.06 -0.90
CA ALA A 350 17.53 9.81 -0.30
C ALA A 350 16.35 8.88 0.03
N THR A 351 16.61 7.61 0.23
CA THR A 351 15.65 6.66 0.80
C THR A 351 16.23 6.07 2.06
N ASP A 352 15.37 5.72 3.03
CA ASP A 352 15.80 5.06 4.26
C ASP A 352 15.28 3.62 4.37
N ASP A 353 15.79 2.90 5.37
CA ASP A 353 15.42 1.51 5.66
C ASP A 353 13.99 1.36 6.17
N ASN A 354 13.34 2.46 6.57
CA ASN A 354 11.94 2.47 6.97
C ASN A 354 10.99 2.62 5.78
N GLY A 355 11.52 2.70 4.55
CA GLY A 355 10.73 2.81 3.33
C GLY A 355 10.18 4.21 3.07
N TYR A 356 10.85 5.24 3.58
CA TYR A 356 10.56 6.64 3.26
C TYR A 356 11.45 7.18 2.15
N LEU A 357 10.89 8.10 1.37
CA LEU A 357 11.62 8.93 0.42
C LEU A 357 11.84 10.30 1.04
N TRP A 358 13.08 10.78 1.09
CA TRP A 358 13.45 12.05 1.67
C TRP A 358 13.87 13.04 0.59
N ILE A 359 13.47 14.29 0.75
CA ILE A 359 13.92 15.41 -0.08
C ILE A 359 14.38 16.52 0.84
N LYS A 360 15.56 17.08 0.53
CA LYS A 360 16.09 18.28 1.14
C LYS A 360 16.34 19.32 0.06
N SER A 361 15.75 20.50 0.21
CA SER A 361 16.12 21.67 -0.57
C SER A 361 17.46 22.20 -0.09
N LEU A 362 18.39 22.40 -1.01
CA LEU A 362 19.73 22.91 -0.72
C LEU A 362 19.79 24.44 -0.66
N ASP A 363 18.72 25.11 -1.10
CA ASP A 363 18.63 26.58 -1.10
C ASP A 363 18.15 27.12 0.25
N ASP A 364 17.16 26.46 0.86
CA ASP A 364 16.52 26.89 2.12
C ASP A 364 16.58 25.86 3.26
N ASN A 365 17.25 24.72 3.04
CA ASN A 365 17.37 23.60 3.98
C ASN A 365 16.04 22.97 4.44
N CYS A 366 14.92 23.21 3.74
CA CYS A 366 13.66 22.53 4.03
C CYS A 366 13.76 21.03 3.74
N VAL A 367 13.32 20.20 4.68
CA VAL A 367 13.32 18.74 4.57
C VAL A 367 11.89 18.20 4.55
N TRP A 368 11.67 17.21 3.71
CA TRP A 368 10.40 16.53 3.51
C TRP A 368 10.61 15.02 3.54
N ARG A 369 9.73 14.32 4.25
CA ARG A 369 9.65 12.86 4.29
C ARG A 369 8.38 12.42 3.57
N GLY A 370 8.55 11.55 2.59
CA GLY A 370 7.53 11.03 1.71
C GLY A 370 7.23 9.57 2.00
N PHE A 371 5.95 9.21 2.06
CA PHE A 371 5.49 7.83 2.17
C PHE A 371 4.38 7.54 1.17
N LEU A 372 4.51 6.43 0.43
CA LEU A 372 3.50 5.91 -0.47
C LEU A 372 2.86 4.68 0.18
N ILE A 373 1.56 4.73 0.44
CA ILE A 373 0.76 3.54 0.78
C ILE A 373 0.28 2.94 -0.56
N GLU A 374 0.67 1.70 -0.86
CA GLU A 374 0.28 1.01 -2.09
C GLU A 374 -1.19 0.60 -2.13
#